data_AF-A0A7J3T076-F1
#
_entry.id   AF-A0A7J3T076-F1
#
_cell.length_a   1.000
_cell.length_b   1.000
_cell.length_c   1.000
_cell.angle_alpha   90.00
_cell.angle_beta   90.00
_cell.angle_gamma   90.00
#
_symmetry.space_group_name_H-M   'P 1'
#
loop_
_entity.id
_entity.type
_entity.pdbx_description
1 polymer ?
#
loop_
_entity_poly.entity_id
_entity_poly.type
_entity_poly.pdbx_seq_one_letter_code
_entity_poly.pdbx_strand_id
1 'polypeptide(L)'
;MLKEMIKQLHSGVPPEQVKEKFKKLLETTSSEEIVTIEQELVKEGMQLEELRRLCDVHLAVFSNQLQKQQLNLSSAHPVGILMEEHKILTQRTERLQTLVDMVEEACDIVYVGDVL
;
A
#
# COMPACT_ATOMS: atom_id res chain seq x y z
N MET A 1 -22.66 -8.67 9.40
CA MET A 1 -21.89 -9.38 8.37
C MET A 1 -20.40 -9.04 8.40
N LEU A 2 -19.97 -7.77 8.29
CA LEU A 2 -18.53 -7.41 8.37
C LEU A 2 -17.87 -7.87 9.68
N LYS A 3 -18.58 -7.64 10.79
CA LYS A 3 -18.21 -8.08 12.14
C LYS A 3 -17.93 -9.57 12.27
N GLU A 4 -18.73 -10.42 11.61
CA GLU A 4 -18.56 -11.87 11.64
C GLU A 4 -17.35 -12.30 10.81
N MET A 5 -17.10 -11.64 9.68
CA MET A 5 -15.93 -11.93 8.87
C MET A 5 -14.63 -11.53 9.56
N ILE A 6 -14.61 -10.40 10.28
CA ILE A 6 -13.48 -9.99 11.13
C ILE A 6 -13.21 -11.07 12.19
N LYS A 7 -14.26 -11.59 12.82
CA LYS A 7 -14.15 -12.72 13.77
C LYS A 7 -13.65 -14.01 13.08
N GLN A 8 -14.08 -14.31 11.86
CA GLN A 8 -13.62 -15.49 11.10
C GLN A 8 -12.14 -15.40 10.70
N LEU A 9 -11.69 -14.23 10.23
CA LEU A 9 -10.27 -13.99 9.94
C LEU A 9 -9.42 -14.15 11.20
N HIS A 10 -9.89 -13.65 12.34
CA HIS A 10 -9.22 -13.87 13.64
C HIS A 10 -9.27 -15.31 14.14
N SER A 11 -10.29 -16.10 13.75
CA SER A 11 -10.35 -17.53 14.08
C SER A 11 -9.35 -18.39 13.28
N GLY A 12 -8.51 -17.78 12.44
CA GLY A 12 -7.45 -18.46 11.69
C GLY A 12 -7.88 -18.93 10.30
N VAL A 13 -9.03 -18.46 9.79
CA VAL A 13 -9.44 -18.74 8.41
C VAL A 13 -8.46 -18.06 7.45
N PRO A 14 -7.88 -18.79 6.47
CA PRO A 14 -6.94 -18.21 5.52
C PRO A 14 -7.57 -17.02 4.78
N PRO A 15 -6.87 -15.88 4.65
CA PRO A 15 -7.36 -14.69 3.98
C PRO A 15 -7.88 -14.97 2.58
N GLU A 16 -7.25 -15.93 1.87
CA GLU A 16 -7.58 -16.34 0.50
C GLU A 16 -9.02 -16.85 0.38
N GLN A 17 -9.56 -17.49 1.42
CA GLN A 17 -10.91 -18.08 1.40
C GLN A 17 -12.02 -17.05 1.63
N VAL A 18 -11.68 -15.93 2.27
CA VAL A 18 -12.62 -14.86 2.62
C VAL A 18 -12.44 -13.61 1.78
N LYS A 19 -11.32 -13.49 1.05
CA LYS A 19 -10.94 -12.37 0.19
C LYS A 19 -12.07 -11.86 -0.71
N GLU A 20 -12.69 -12.74 -1.49
CA GLU A 20 -13.75 -12.36 -2.43
C GLU A 20 -15.04 -11.89 -1.74
N LYS A 21 -15.41 -12.52 -0.61
CA LYS A 21 -16.60 -12.10 0.13
C LYS A 21 -16.36 -10.80 0.89
N PHE A 22 -15.16 -10.60 1.44
CA PHE A 22 -14.76 -9.39 2.15
C PHE A 22 -14.68 -8.20 1.19
N LYS A 23 -14.12 -8.42 -0.01
CA LYS A 23 -14.06 -7.44 -1.10
C LYS A 23 -15.44 -6.90 -1.49
N LYS A 24 -16.40 -7.79 -1.76
CA LYS A 24 -17.78 -7.38 -2.11
C LYS A 24 -18.46 -6.58 -1.00
N LEU A 25 -18.17 -6.91 0.25
CA LEU A 25 -18.78 -6.21 1.39
C LEU A 25 -18.21 -4.79 1.54
N LEU A 26 -16.90 -4.65 1.40
CA LEU A 26 -16.22 -3.35 1.50
C LEU A 26 -16.43 -2.45 0.28
N GLU A 27 -16.67 -2.99 -0.91
CA GLU A 27 -17.13 -2.20 -2.06
C GLU A 27 -18.44 -1.44 -1.76
N THR A 28 -19.26 -1.96 -0.86
CA THR A 28 -20.50 -1.31 -0.39
C THR A 28 -20.38 -0.63 0.97
N THR A 29 -19.23 -0.70 1.64
CA THR A 29 -19.04 -0.14 3.00
C THR A 29 -18.18 1.12 2.93
N SER A 30 -18.66 2.21 3.53
CA SER A 30 -17.87 3.45 3.61
C SER A 30 -16.74 3.35 4.64
N SER A 31 -15.71 4.19 4.49
CA SER A 31 -14.62 4.30 5.47
C SER A 31 -15.11 4.65 6.88
N GLU A 32 -16.18 5.44 6.99
CA GLU A 32 -16.79 5.82 8.28
C GLU A 32 -17.49 4.65 8.97
N GLU A 33 -18.18 3.81 8.19
CA GLU A 33 -18.83 2.60 8.69
C GLU A 33 -17.81 1.58 9.20
N ILE A 34 -16.67 1.44 8.52
CA ILE A 34 -15.57 0.56 8.97
C ILE A 34 -15.08 1.01 10.34
N VAL A 35 -14.76 2.30 10.51
CA VAL A 35 -14.28 2.85 11.79
C VAL A 35 -15.30 2.63 12.90
N THR A 36 -16.59 2.80 12.60
CA THR A 36 -17.67 2.59 13.57
C THR A 36 -17.73 1.12 14.02
N ILE A 37 -17.64 0.18 13.09
CA ILE A 37 -17.66 -1.26 13.37
C ILE A 37 -16.41 -1.69 14.17
N GLU A 38 -15.25 -1.14 13.83
CA GLU A 38 -13.99 -1.36 14.56
C GLU A 38 -14.09 -0.88 16.01
N GLN A 39 -14.63 0.31 16.24
CA GLN A 39 -14.85 0.84 17.59
C GLN A 39 -15.83 -0.01 18.41
N GLU A 40 -16.88 -0.53 17.78
CA GLU A 40 -17.80 -1.47 18.45
C GLU A 40 -17.12 -2.77 18.86
N LEU A 41 -16.27 -3.32 17.99
CA LEU A 41 -15.53 -4.55 18.28
C LEU A 41 -14.58 -4.38 19.46
N VAL A 42 -13.90 -3.23 19.55
CA VAL A 42 -13.05 -2.90 20.71
C VAL A 42 -13.89 -2.78 21.98
N LYS A 43 -15.07 -2.15 21.92
CA LYS A 43 -15.99 -2.06 23.07
C LYS A 43 -16.51 -3.42 23.53
N GLU A 44 -16.62 -4.39 22.63
CA GLU A 44 -17.01 -5.78 22.94
C GLU A 44 -15.88 -6.63 23.53
N GLY A 45 -14.69 -6.05 23.73
CA GLY A 45 -13.56 -6.71 24.36
C GLY A 45 -12.52 -7.30 23.40
N MET A 46 -12.61 -7.00 22.10
CA MET A 46 -11.53 -7.32 21.16
C MET A 46 -10.31 -6.44 21.45
N GLN A 47 -9.13 -7.05 21.51
CA GLN A 47 -7.89 -6.28 21.74
C GLN A 47 -7.51 -5.46 20.51
N LEU A 48 -6.93 -4.29 20.74
CA LEU A 48 -6.50 -3.39 19.67
C LEU A 48 -5.42 -4.04 18.79
N GLU A 49 -4.54 -4.84 19.39
CA GLU A 49 -3.50 -5.59 18.70
C GLU A 49 -4.08 -6.65 17.75
N GLU A 50 -5.17 -7.32 18.13
CA GLU A 50 -5.87 -8.25 17.25
C GLU A 50 -6.48 -7.50 16.08
N LEU A 51 -7.21 -6.41 16.35
CA LEU A 51 -7.79 -5.56 15.30
C LEU A 51 -6.74 -5.07 14.28
N ARG A 52 -5.55 -4.70 14.76
CA ARG A 52 -4.43 -4.23 13.92
C ARG A 52 -3.75 -5.33 13.10
N ARG A 53 -3.71 -6.59 13.57
CA ARG A 53 -3.15 -7.72 12.78
C ARG A 53 -3.89 -7.92 11.46
N LEU A 54 -5.16 -7.58 11.42
CA LEU A 54 -5.97 -7.61 10.21
C LEU A 54 -5.64 -6.46 9.24
N CYS A 55 -5.19 -5.30 9.72
CA CYS A 55 -4.85 -4.17 8.84
C CYS A 55 -3.78 -4.53 7.80
N ASP A 56 -2.75 -5.30 8.15
CA ASP A 56 -1.67 -5.64 7.21
C ASP A 56 -2.15 -6.59 6.11
N VAL A 57 -2.97 -7.59 6.47
CA VAL A 57 -3.58 -8.54 5.52
C VAL A 57 -4.62 -7.84 4.65
N HIS A 58 -5.41 -6.93 5.25
CA HIS A 58 -6.35 -6.09 4.54
C HIS A 58 -5.61 -5.22 3.52
N LEU A 59 -4.63 -4.42 3.93
CA LEU A 59 -3.86 -3.56 3.03
C LEU A 59 -3.16 -4.34 1.92
N ALA A 60 -2.63 -5.53 2.22
CA ALA A 60 -2.04 -6.42 1.21
C ALA A 60 -3.08 -6.89 0.17
N VAL A 61 -4.31 -7.18 0.59
CA VAL A 61 -5.43 -7.55 -0.31
C VAL A 61 -5.96 -6.34 -1.10
N PHE A 62 -5.98 -5.14 -0.48
CA PHE A 62 -6.63 -3.93 -1.00
C PHE A 62 -5.70 -2.99 -1.77
N SER A 63 -4.38 -3.11 -1.63
CA SER A 63 -3.38 -2.27 -2.33
C SER A 63 -3.65 -2.14 -3.83
N ASN A 64 -4.08 -3.22 -4.48
CA ASN A 64 -4.46 -3.23 -5.90
C ASN A 64 -5.77 -2.50 -6.24
N GLN A 65 -6.70 -2.36 -5.30
CA GLN A 65 -7.96 -1.62 -5.48
C GLN A 65 -7.81 -0.14 -5.10
N LEU A 66 -7.06 0.16 -4.04
CA LEU A 66 -6.73 1.53 -3.62
C LEU A 66 -5.91 2.25 -4.69
N GLN A 67 -5.01 1.54 -5.39
CA GLN A 67 -4.28 2.10 -6.55
C GLN A 67 -5.19 2.62 -7.67
N LYS A 68 -6.43 2.12 -7.79
CA LYS A 68 -7.37 2.52 -8.84
C LYS A 68 -8.23 3.72 -8.45
N GLN A 69 -8.22 4.14 -7.19
CA GLN A 69 -8.91 5.36 -6.79
C GLN A 69 -8.08 6.57 -7.22
N GLN A 70 -8.53 7.24 -8.28
CA GLN A 70 -8.04 8.58 -8.60
C GLN A 70 -8.47 9.53 -7.49
N LEU A 71 -7.50 9.96 -6.69
CA LEU A 71 -7.70 11.05 -5.75
C LEU A 71 -7.88 12.34 -6.57
N ASN A 72 -9.12 12.79 -6.74
CA ASN A 72 -9.45 14.09 -7.33
C ASN A 72 -9.07 15.21 -6.34
N LEU A 73 -7.77 15.39 -6.15
CA LEU A 73 -7.21 16.41 -5.27
C LEU A 73 -6.99 17.69 -6.08
N SER A 74 -7.44 18.81 -5.53
CA SER A 74 -7.07 20.12 -6.06
C SER A 74 -5.55 20.29 -6.03
N SER A 75 -4.99 21.07 -6.96
CA SER A 75 -3.55 21.35 -7.04
C SER A 75 -2.98 22.02 -5.79
N ALA A 76 -3.81 22.66 -4.96
CA ALA A 76 -3.43 23.25 -3.68
C ALA A 76 -3.52 22.28 -2.49
N HIS A 77 -3.96 21.04 -2.70
CA HIS A 77 -4.11 20.07 -1.63
C HIS A 77 -2.73 19.52 -1.21
N PRO A 78 -2.37 19.49 0.09
CA PRO A 78 -1.05 19.05 0.55
C PRO A 78 -0.66 17.65 0.04
N VAL A 79 -1.60 16.71 0.02
CA VAL A 79 -1.35 15.36 -0.52
C VAL A 79 -1.01 15.41 -2.01
N GLY A 80 -1.66 16.27 -2.80
CA GLY A 80 -1.36 16.42 -4.23
C GLY A 80 0.05 16.99 -4.47
N ILE A 81 0.45 17.96 -3.65
CA ILE A 81 1.81 18.52 -3.67
C ILE A 81 2.84 17.42 -3.38
N LEU A 82 2.66 16.68 -2.28
CA LEU A 82 3.58 15.61 -1.89
C LEU A 82 3.66 14.49 -2.94
N MET A 83 2.55 14.17 -3.62
CA MET A 83 2.54 13.20 -4.71
C MET A 83 3.35 13.69 -5.92
N GLU A 84 3.22 14.94 -6.33
CA GLU A 84 4.00 15.49 -7.44
C GLU A 84 5.48 15.63 -7.08
N GLU A 85 5.81 16.05 -5.85
CA GLU A 85 7.18 16.08 -5.35
C GLU A 85 7.82 14.69 -5.36
N HIS A 86 7.10 13.67 -4.87
CA HIS A 86 7.57 12.28 -4.90
C HIS A 86 7.87 11.81 -6.33
N LYS A 87 6.96 12.07 -7.27
CA LYS A 87 7.16 11.75 -8.69
C LYS A 87 8.42 12.41 -9.27
N ILE A 88 8.65 13.69 -8.98
CA ILE A 88 9.86 14.41 -9.43
C ILE A 88 11.12 13.80 -8.81
N LEU A 89 11.09 13.45 -7.52
CA LEU A 89 12.22 12.83 -6.84
C LEU A 89 12.56 11.47 -7.45
N THR A 90 11.56 10.62 -7.70
CA THR A 90 11.75 9.32 -8.34
C THR A 90 12.39 9.45 -9.71
N GLN A 91 11.88 10.35 -10.57
CA GLN A 91 12.48 10.61 -11.89
C GLN A 91 13.93 11.08 -11.81
N ARG A 92 14.27 11.91 -10.82
CA ARG A 92 15.64 12.38 -10.60
C ARG A 92 16.55 11.24 -10.15
N THR A 93 16.08 10.40 -9.24
CA THR A 93 16.83 9.23 -8.76
C THR A 93 17.06 8.22 -9.87
N GLU A 94 16.06 7.93 -10.70
CA GLU A 94 16.21 7.05 -11.87
C GLU A 94 17.26 7.59 -12.84
N ARG A 95 17.20 8.89 -13.15
CA ARG A 95 18.19 9.53 -14.03
C ARG A 95 19.60 9.53 -13.42
N LEU A 96 19.71 9.74 -12.11
CA LEU A 96 20.99 9.62 -11.40
C LEU A 96 21.54 8.20 -11.48
N GLN A 97 20.69 7.19 -11.31
CA GLN A 97 21.09 5.79 -11.44
C GLN A 97 21.63 5.51 -12.84
N THR A 98 20.92 5.91 -13.90
CA THR A 98 21.42 5.74 -15.28
C THR A 98 22.77 6.42 -15.51
N LEU A 99 22.98 7.62 -14.95
CA LEU A 99 24.27 8.31 -15.08
C LEU A 99 25.38 7.59 -14.33
N VAL A 100 25.10 7.05 -13.15
CA VAL A 100 26.06 6.23 -12.39
C VAL A 100 26.42 4.97 -13.18
N ASP A 101 25.42 4.25 -13.68
CA ASP A 101 25.62 3.03 -14.48
C ASP A 101 26.51 3.31 -15.71
N MET A 102 26.25 4.43 -16.42
CA MET A 102 27.09 4.86 -17.56
C MET A 102 28.54 5.19 -17.17
N VAL A 103 28.75 5.77 -16.00
CA VAL A 103 30.10 6.08 -15.50
C VAL A 103 30.84 4.80 -15.10
N GLU A 104 30.16 3.86 -14.46
CA GLU A 104 30.71 2.54 -14.13
C GLU A 104 31.13 1.80 -15.41
N GLU A 105 30.26 1.74 -16.42
CA GLU A 105 30.58 1.13 -17.73
C GLU A 105 31.77 1.83 -18.42
N ALA A 106 31.83 3.16 -18.38
CA ALA A 106 32.93 3.91 -18.98
C ALA A 106 34.26 3.68 -18.23
N CYS A 107 34.23 3.54 -16.90
CA CYS A 107 35.40 3.20 -16.10
C CYS A 107 35.90 1.77 -16.35
N ASP A 108 35.00 0.82 -16.57
CA ASP A 108 35.37 -0.55 -16.93
C ASP A 108 36.04 -0.64 -18.32
N ILE A 109 35.67 0.23 -19.27
CA ILE A 109 36.30 0.30 -20.60
C ILE A 109 37.74 0.84 -20.52
N VAL A 110 38.03 1.79 -19.62
CA VAL A 110 39.38 2.37 -19.47
C VAL A 110 40.37 1.33 -18.93
N TYR A 111 39.92 0.41 -18.06
CA TYR A 111 40.79 -0.62 -17.47
C TYR A 111 41.27 -1.68 -18.47
N VAL A 112 40.54 -1.90 -19.57
CA VAL A 112 40.92 -2.87 -20.63
C VAL A 112 41.85 -2.22 -21.68
N GLY A 113 41.86 -0.89 -21.79
CA GLY A 113 42.68 -0.14 -22.75
C GLY A 113 44.14 0.09 -22.34
N ASP A 114 44.45 0.05 -21.04
CA ASP A 114 45.79 0.33 -20.49
C ASP A 114 46.66 -0.92 -20.31
N VAL A 115 46.23 -2.10 -20.80
CA VAL A 115 46.96 -3.40 -20.68
C VAL A 115 47.44 -3.95 -22.03
N LEU A 116 47.52 -3.12 -23.09
CA LEU A 116 48.13 -3.51 -24.38
C LEU A 116 49.41 -2.74 -24.69
#